data_AF-A0A7S2GHY0-F1
#
_entry.id   AF-A0A7S2GHY0-F1
#
_cell.length_a   1.000
_cell.length_b   1.000
_cell.length_c   1.000
_cell.angle_alpha   90.00
_cell.angle_beta   90.00
_cell.angle_gamma   90.00
#
_symmetry.space_group_name_H-M   'P 1'
#
loop_
_entity.id
_entity.type
_entity.pdbx_description
1 polymer ?
#
loop_
_entity_poly.entity_id
_entity_poly.type
_entity_poly.pdbx_seq_one_letter_code
_entity_poly.pdbx_strand_id
1 'polypeptide(L)'
;NGTKVEERKLSLRDFFFGNRSKQFPMRWVHLRHFDLTLLLALTVKYQLHPLSVEDVIDQAPTKIDHYEGHYFVSIEHLEVVSANSGTEPVKVRGRHVTLFCAGPPHLDT
;
A
#
# COMPACT_ATOMS: atom_id res chain seq x y z
N ASN A 1 25.98 -13.07 -2.90
CA ASN A 1 26.39 -11.67 -2.60
C ASN A 1 25.17 -10.87 -2.20
N GLY A 2 24.82 -10.86 -0.91
CA GLY A 2 23.69 -10.07 -0.41
C GLY A 2 24.14 -8.62 -0.21
N THR A 3 23.72 -7.73 -1.09
CA THR A 3 23.93 -6.29 -0.94
C THR A 3 23.25 -5.86 0.36
N LYS A 4 24.02 -5.34 1.33
CA LYS A 4 23.45 -4.71 2.54
C LYS A 4 22.62 -3.50 2.07
N VAL A 5 21.30 -3.58 2.25
CA VAL A 5 20.41 -2.44 2.00
C VAL A 5 20.51 -1.55 3.24
N GLU A 6 21.18 -0.41 3.12
CA GLU A 6 21.15 0.61 4.18
C GLU A 6 19.75 1.23 4.27
N GLU A 7 19.23 1.30 5.49
CA GLU A 7 17.95 1.97 5.76
C GLU A 7 18.13 3.48 5.62
N ARG A 8 17.62 4.05 4.53
CA ARG A 8 17.61 5.49 4.32
C ARG A 8 16.27 6.08 4.75
N LYS A 9 16.27 6.86 5.83
CA LYS A 9 15.11 7.64 6.25
C LYS A 9 14.97 8.89 5.36
N LEU A 10 13.91 8.95 4.56
CA LEU A 10 13.60 10.11 3.73
C LEU A 10 12.60 11.02 4.44
N SER A 11 12.70 12.33 4.22
CA SER A 11 11.61 13.24 4.56
C SER A 11 10.44 13.05 3.57
N LEU A 12 9.22 13.43 3.96
CA LEU A 12 8.06 13.38 3.05
C LEU A 12 8.30 14.22 1.79
N ARG A 13 8.94 15.39 1.94
CA ARG A 13 9.31 16.25 0.82
C ARG A 13 10.23 15.53 -0.16
N ASP A 14 11.30 14.90 0.35
CA ASP A 14 12.26 14.19 -0.50
C ASP A 14 11.64 12.95 -1.14
N PHE A 15 10.69 12.30 -0.46
CA PHE A 15 9.96 11.17 -1.00
C PHE A 15 9.03 11.58 -2.15
N PHE A 16 8.21 12.62 -1.94
CA PHE A 16 7.19 13.02 -2.92
C PHE A 16 7.77 13.78 -4.12
N PHE A 17 8.76 14.65 -3.90
CA PHE A 17 9.36 15.47 -4.97
C PHE A 17 10.72 14.92 -5.46
N GLY A 18 11.19 13.82 -4.89
CA GLY A 18 12.43 13.17 -5.31
C GLY A 18 12.19 11.94 -6.19
N ASN A 19 13.22 11.61 -6.96
CA ASN A 19 13.26 10.46 -7.85
C ASN A 19 13.65 9.17 -7.13
N ARG A 20 13.23 8.01 -7.66
CA ARG A 20 13.76 6.71 -7.21
C ARG A 20 15.26 6.62 -7.50
N SER A 21 15.98 5.87 -6.66
CA SER A 21 17.38 5.53 -6.96
C SER A 21 17.42 4.63 -8.20
N LYS A 22 18.28 4.93 -9.16
CA LYS A 22 18.48 4.08 -10.36
C LYS A 22 18.96 2.67 -10.00
N GLN A 23 19.57 2.49 -8.82
CA GLN A 23 20.02 1.18 -8.33
C GLN A 23 18.86 0.32 -7.80
N PHE A 24 17.74 0.92 -7.38
CA PHE A 24 16.59 0.24 -6.80
C PHE A 24 15.31 0.71 -7.51
N PRO A 25 14.97 0.10 -8.66
CA PRO A 25 13.83 0.54 -9.48
C PRO A 25 12.48 0.29 -8.81
N MET A 26 12.43 -0.67 -7.87
CA MET A 26 11.24 -1.06 -7.13
C MET A 26 11.25 -0.43 -5.73
N ARG A 27 10.08 0.04 -5.30
CA ARG A 27 9.87 0.75 -4.04
C ARG A 27 8.61 0.23 -3.37
N TRP A 28 8.72 -0.21 -2.12
CA TRP A 28 7.58 -0.56 -1.28
C TRP A 28 7.20 0.63 -0.40
N VAL A 29 5.92 0.98 -0.40
CA VAL A 29 5.37 2.07 0.41
C VAL A 29 4.22 1.49 1.22
N HIS A 30 4.28 1.65 2.54
CA HIS A 30 3.25 1.13 3.45
C HIS A 30 2.64 2.29 4.23
N LEU A 31 1.36 2.57 3.95
CA LEU A 31 0.54 3.51 4.70
C LEU A 31 -0.22 2.75 5.80
N ARG A 32 0.18 2.91 7.07
CA ARG A 32 -0.37 2.10 8.19
C ARG A 32 -1.76 2.55 8.66
N HIS A 33 -2.02 3.84 8.59
CA HIS A 33 -3.29 4.44 8.98
C HIS A 33 -3.83 5.18 7.77
N PHE A 34 -5.14 5.02 7.51
CA PHE A 34 -5.77 5.73 6.42
C PHE A 34 -5.65 7.24 6.64
N ASP A 35 -5.03 7.91 5.68
CA ASP A 35 -4.91 9.36 5.59
C ASP A 35 -5.22 9.74 4.15
N LEU A 36 -6.36 10.40 3.95
CA LEU A 36 -6.84 10.79 2.62
C LEU A 36 -5.85 11.71 1.92
N THR A 37 -5.17 12.61 2.65
CA THR A 37 -4.21 13.54 2.05
C THR A 37 -3.01 12.78 1.51
N LEU A 38 -2.48 11.82 2.27
CA LEU A 38 -1.39 10.97 1.82
C LEU A 38 -1.81 10.04 0.69
N LEU A 39 -3.02 9.48 0.73
CA LEU A 39 -3.56 8.66 -0.36
C LEU A 39 -3.61 9.47 -1.66
N LEU A 40 -4.18 10.68 -1.64
CA LEU A 40 -4.26 11.53 -2.82
C LEU A 40 -2.87 11.95 -3.33
N ALA A 41 -1.92 12.23 -2.43
CA ALA A 41 -0.54 12.52 -2.83
C ALA A 41 0.14 11.32 -3.50
N LEU A 42 -0.14 10.09 -3.03
CA LEU A 42 0.33 8.85 -3.66
C LEU A 42 -0.34 8.61 -5.00
N THR A 43 -1.64 8.91 -5.11
CA THR A 43 -2.40 8.85 -6.38
C THR A 43 -1.75 9.70 -7.44
N VAL A 44 -1.37 10.94 -7.10
CA VAL A 44 -0.66 11.83 -8.03
C VAL A 44 0.73 11.29 -8.36
N LYS A 45 1.52 10.93 -7.33
CA LYS A 45 2.92 10.50 -7.54
C LYS A 45 3.05 9.25 -8.41
N TYR A 46 2.18 8.28 -8.19
CA TYR A 46 2.24 6.96 -8.84
C TYR A 46 1.16 6.75 -9.90
N GLN A 47 0.42 7.80 -10.24
CA GLN A 47 -0.67 7.77 -11.22
C GLN A 47 -1.63 6.60 -10.96
N LEU A 48 -2.09 6.46 -9.71
CA LEU A 48 -2.99 5.37 -9.35
C LEU A 48 -4.33 5.52 -10.06
N HIS A 49 -4.93 4.40 -10.46
CA HIS A 49 -6.19 4.42 -11.19
C HIS A 49 -7.32 5.00 -10.30
N PRO A 50 -8.09 6.02 -10.76
CA PRO A 50 -9.08 6.70 -9.92
C PRO A 50 -10.13 5.78 -9.29
N LEU A 51 -10.64 4.80 -10.04
CA LEU A 51 -11.64 3.85 -9.51
C LEU A 51 -11.06 3.01 -8.35
N SER A 52 -9.79 2.63 -8.43
CA SER A 52 -9.12 1.90 -7.35
C SER A 52 -8.90 2.75 -6.11
N VAL A 53 -8.76 4.07 -6.27
CA VAL A 53 -8.65 5.00 -5.14
C VAL A 53 -10.01 5.16 -4.45
N GLU A 54 -11.09 5.26 -5.24
CA GLU A 54 -12.47 5.22 -4.75
C GLU A 54 -12.73 3.93 -3.97
N ASP A 55 -12.30 2.78 -4.49
CA ASP A 55 -12.42 1.49 -3.80
C ASP A 55 -11.74 1.46 -2.42
N VAL A 56 -10.63 2.18 -2.23
CA VAL A 56 -9.99 2.30 -0.91
C VAL A 56 -10.83 3.14 0.04
N ILE A 57 -11.42 4.22 -0.46
CA ILE A 57 -12.25 5.14 0.33
C ILE A 57 -13.53 4.43 0.76
N ASP A 58 -14.14 3.67 -0.15
CA ASP A 58 -15.40 2.97 0.07
C ASP A 58 -15.23 1.58 0.72
N GLN A 59 -13.99 1.14 0.92
CA GLN A 59 -13.65 -0.20 1.42
C GLN A 59 -14.33 -1.32 0.61
N ALA A 60 -14.09 -1.31 -0.70
CA ALA A 60 -14.69 -2.26 -1.63
C ALA A 60 -14.42 -3.71 -1.23
N PRO A 61 -15.32 -4.67 -1.51
CA PRO A 61 -15.12 -6.08 -1.19
C PRO A 61 -13.82 -6.65 -1.75
N THR A 62 -13.41 -7.82 -1.24
CA THR A 62 -12.20 -8.50 -1.72
C THR A 62 -12.26 -8.73 -3.23
N LYS A 63 -11.31 -8.14 -3.96
CA LYS A 63 -11.27 -8.15 -5.42
C LYS A 63 -9.87 -7.91 -5.96
N ILE A 64 -9.67 -8.22 -7.24
CA ILE A 64 -8.47 -7.91 -8.00
C ILE A 64 -8.91 -7.23 -9.29
N ASP A 65 -8.37 -6.05 -9.55
CA ASP A 65 -8.61 -5.29 -10.78
C ASP A 65 -7.29 -5.02 -11.49
N HIS A 66 -7.35 -4.97 -12.83
CA HIS A 66 -6.21 -4.67 -13.70
C HIS A 66 -6.53 -3.49 -14.62
N TYR A 67 -5.70 -2.46 -14.58
CA TYR A 67 -5.87 -1.22 -15.33
C TYR A 67 -4.58 -0.87 -16.06
N GLU A 68 -4.51 -1.12 -17.37
CA GLU A 68 -3.44 -0.62 -18.27
C GLU A 68 -2.01 -0.61 -17.67
N GLY A 69 -1.60 -1.71 -17.03
CA GLY A 69 -0.26 -1.85 -16.41
C GLY A 69 -0.20 -1.55 -14.91
N HIS A 70 -1.34 -1.29 -14.28
CA HIS A 70 -1.54 -1.18 -12.84
C HIS A 70 -2.40 -2.34 -12.34
N TYR A 71 -2.10 -2.83 -11.13
CA TYR A 71 -2.98 -3.77 -10.43
C TYR A 71 -3.45 -3.15 -9.12
N PHE A 72 -4.71 -3.39 -8.81
CA PHE A 72 -5.31 -3.08 -7.53
C PHE A 72 -5.85 -4.36 -6.90
N VAL A 73 -5.62 -4.51 -5.60
CA VAL A 73 -6.16 -5.61 -4.81
C VAL A 73 -6.77 -5.05 -3.54
N SER A 74 -7.98 -5.47 -3.23
CA SER A 74 -8.62 -5.31 -1.92
C SER A 74 -8.72 -6.67 -1.24
N ILE A 75 -8.33 -6.75 0.03
CA ILE A 75 -8.34 -7.99 0.82
C ILE A 75 -8.88 -7.70 2.21
N GLU A 76 -9.83 -8.53 2.66
CA GLU A 76 -10.22 -8.60 4.06
C GLU A 76 -9.29 -9.54 4.82
N HIS A 77 -8.49 -8.98 5.73
CA HIS A 77 -7.55 -9.71 6.57
C HIS A 77 -8.11 -9.92 7.97
N LEU A 78 -8.24 -11.18 8.37
CA LEU A 78 -8.64 -11.58 9.72
C LEU A 78 -7.42 -12.04 10.51
N GLU A 79 -7.21 -11.42 11.67
CA GLU A 79 -6.10 -11.72 12.57
C GLU A 79 -6.62 -12.19 13.92
N VAL A 80 -6.04 -13.27 14.47
CA VAL A 80 -6.31 -13.70 15.84
C VAL A 80 -5.52 -12.81 16.80
N VAL A 81 -6.23 -12.05 17.63
CA VAL A 81 -5.62 -11.09 18.57
C VAL A 81 -5.20 -11.78 19.86
N SER A 82 -5.95 -12.80 20.28
CA SER A 82 -5.60 -13.61 21.45
C SER A 82 -6.15 -15.02 21.28
N ALA A 83 -5.25 -16.01 21.30
CA ALA A 83 -5.61 -17.41 21.46
C ALA A 83 -6.01 -17.65 22.92
N ASN A 84 -7.16 -18.27 23.16
CA ASN A 84 -7.67 -18.46 24.52
C ASN A 84 -7.61 -19.93 24.96
N SER A 85 -7.48 -20.12 26.28
CA SER A 85 -7.34 -21.42 26.95
C SER A 85 -8.66 -22.14 27.25
N GLY A 86 -9.78 -21.70 26.65
CA GLY A 86 -11.07 -22.39 26.71
C GLY A 86 -12.17 -21.74 27.58
N THR A 87 -11.91 -20.62 28.26
CA THR A 87 -12.88 -19.96 29.16
C THR A 87 -13.53 -18.69 28.62
N GLU A 88 -12.93 -18.01 27.64
CA GLU A 88 -13.58 -16.90 26.91
C GLU A 88 -13.47 -17.09 25.39
N PRO A 89 -14.30 -16.39 24.60
CA PRO A 89 -14.22 -16.45 23.13
C PRO A 89 -12.86 -16.00 22.59
N VAL A 90 -12.43 -16.60 21.48
CA VAL A 90 -11.25 -16.15 20.72
C VAL A 90 -11.54 -14.75 20.17
N LYS A 91 -10.61 -13.82 20.40
CA LYS A 91 -10.71 -12.46 19.87
C LYS A 91 -10.07 -12.41 18.49
N VAL A 92 -10.86 -12.01 17.50
CA VAL A 92 -10.41 -11.78 16.12
C VAL A 92 -10.54 -10.30 15.76
N ARG A 93 -9.68 -9.83 14.86
CA ARG A 93 -9.71 -8.48 14.31
C ARG A 93 -9.75 -8.55 12.79
N GLY A 94 -10.78 -7.95 12.21
CA GLY A 94 -10.82 -7.67 10.77
C GLY A 94 -10.03 -6.42 10.42
N ARG A 95 -9.37 -6.45 9.27
CA ARG A 95 -8.64 -5.33 8.68
C ARG A 95 -8.87 -5.32 7.18
N HIS A 96 -9.30 -4.18 6.69
CA HIS A 96 -9.33 -3.91 5.27
C HIS A 96 -7.93 -3.54 4.78
N VAL A 97 -7.39 -4.28 3.80
CA VAL A 97 -6.03 -4.08 3.27
C VAL A 97 -6.11 -3.91 1.76
N THR A 98 -5.55 -2.82 1.26
CA THR A 98 -5.47 -2.54 -0.18
C THR A 98 -4.02 -2.50 -0.65
N LEU A 99 -3.80 -2.95 -1.87
CA LEU A 99 -2.49 -3.03 -2.51
C LEU A 99 -2.57 -2.41 -3.89
N PHE A 100 -1.60 -1.55 -4.19
CA PHE A 100 -1.39 -1.00 -5.53
C PHE A 100 -0.05 -1.50 -6.08
N CYS A 101 -0.09 -2.13 -7.24
CA CYS A 101 1.09 -2.30 -8.08
C CYS A 101 1.06 -1.20 -9.13
N ALA A 102 1.69 -0.07 -8.83
CA ALA A 102 1.82 1.02 -9.78
C ALA A 102 2.73 0.63 -10.96
N GLY A 103 2.44 1.20 -12.13
CA GLY A 103 3.16 0.97 -13.36
C GLY A 103 4.65 1.36 -13.31
N PRO A 104 5.35 1.24 -14.45
CA PRO A 104 6.81 1.31 -14.49
C PRO A 104 7.38 2.64 -13.96
N PRO A 105 8.65 2.65 -13.47
CA PRO A 105 9.24 3.78 -12.74
C PRO A 105 9.30 5.12 -13.50
N HIS A 106 9.14 5.12 -14.83
CA HIS A 106 9.12 6.35 -15.62
C HIS A 106 7.80 7.13 -15.48
N LEU A 107 6.79 6.54 -14.85
CA LEU A 107 5.54 7.22 -14.50
C LEU A 107 5.63 7.92 -13.13
N ASP A 108 6.74 7.77 -12.42
CA ASP A 108 6.99 8.59 -11.23
C ASP A 108 7.19 10.04 -11.62
N THR A 109 6.34 10.90 -11.07
CA THR A 109 6.58 12.34 -11.03
C THR A 109 7.50 12.73 -9.87
#